data_AF-A0A1C5UKB7-F1
#
_entry.id   AF-A0A1C5UKB7-F1
#
_cell.length_a   1.000
_cell.length_b   1.000
_cell.length_c   1.000
_cell.angle_alpha   90.00
_cell.angle_beta   90.00
_cell.angle_gamma   90.00
#
_symmetry.space_group_name_H-M   'P 1'
#
loop_
_entity.id
_entity.type
_entity.pdbx_description
1 polymer ?
#
loop_
_entity_poly.entity_id
_entity_poly.type
_entity_poly.pdbx_seq_one_letter_code
_entity_poly.pdbx_strand_id
1 'polypeptide(L)'
;MKKYLLFDLDGTLTDPKIGITTCVQYALHSFGIEEPDLDKLEPFIGPPLRDSFMEFYGFTAEQAEEAVAKYRERFQDTGLFENEVYDGIPEMLKTLQSKGYFLAVASSKPQVYVERILEHFDLKKYFSVVVGSELDGRRETKDQVVQETLRQLFGENPVDPAQVYMIGDRKFDVEGARALGVESVGVTYGYGSKEELKEAKADYIVQSVEELEKFLLRGSEELLNGNPDNKKKNPMYQRIWTMVYSFLMFILVRNAVQYALLALLYQLAQSGASGGLVDLLILRDETGAYNGYSGDVSSIIAALGFIGGAIAVWSTAKMLIDKNKEDMHLSHLKKEGKSKYVLLTVATIGAVIGCNLLFELLGVTNKSEAYTEVAAQQYSAHFIVGILVFGFISPIAEELLFRGVIYGYLRRFMDIKLAIALSALIFGVYHMNYVQGVYGFLIGCLMAYAYEYFGEFKMAVFVHVASNVLAYCLSYTAIAVTGFVSWPVCVIFLAVAVVSLGMLHKQKNIF
;
A
#
# COMPACT_ATOMS: atom_id res chain seq x y z
N MET A 1 -7.79 10.41 -9.37
CA MET A 1 -8.55 10.13 -8.14
C MET A 1 -10.02 10.00 -8.50
N LYS A 2 -10.76 9.08 -7.87
CA LYS A 2 -12.15 8.77 -8.24
C LYS A 2 -13.10 9.81 -7.66
N LYS A 3 -14.02 10.32 -8.46
CA LYS A 3 -14.90 11.45 -8.10
C LYS A 3 -16.39 11.06 -8.06
N TYR A 4 -16.75 10.00 -8.75
CA TYR A 4 -18.14 9.53 -8.90
C TYR A 4 -18.29 8.20 -8.18
N LEU A 5 -19.27 8.12 -7.27
CA LEU A 5 -19.49 6.97 -6.41
C LEU A 5 -20.92 6.47 -6.63
N LEU A 6 -21.05 5.30 -7.26
CA LEU A 6 -22.33 4.64 -7.51
C LEU A 6 -22.55 3.59 -6.44
N PHE A 7 -23.65 3.66 -5.71
CA PHE A 7 -24.00 2.70 -4.66
C PHE A 7 -25.15 1.81 -5.13
N ASP A 8 -25.09 0.52 -4.87
CA ASP A 8 -26.31 -0.28 -4.76
C ASP A 8 -27.13 0.15 -3.53
N LEU A 9 -28.37 -0.31 -3.43
CA LEU A 9 -29.28 0.00 -2.34
C LEU A 9 -29.32 -1.12 -1.30
N ASP A 10 -29.94 -2.24 -1.66
CA ASP A 10 -30.16 -3.40 -0.79
C ASP A 10 -28.79 -4.06 -0.47
N GLY A 11 -28.49 -4.33 0.80
CA GLY A 11 -27.20 -4.93 1.22
C GLY A 11 -26.01 -3.96 1.23
N THR A 12 -26.19 -2.72 0.76
CA THR A 12 -25.12 -1.71 0.67
C THR A 12 -25.43 -0.44 1.44
N LEU A 13 -26.59 0.17 1.22
CA LEU A 13 -27.07 1.35 1.95
C LEU A 13 -28.10 0.96 3.01
N THR A 14 -28.93 -0.03 2.71
CA THR A 14 -30.02 -0.48 3.58
C THR A 14 -30.05 -2.00 3.74
N ASP A 15 -30.52 -2.48 4.88
CA ASP A 15 -30.79 -3.89 5.21
C ASP A 15 -32.28 -4.21 5.04
N PRO A 16 -32.70 -4.75 3.88
CA PRO A 16 -34.10 -5.09 3.60
C PRO A 16 -34.54 -6.45 4.17
N LYS A 17 -33.75 -7.10 5.04
CA LYS A 17 -33.97 -8.50 5.44
C LYS A 17 -35.37 -8.75 5.93
N ILE A 18 -35.87 -7.92 6.85
CA ILE A 18 -37.20 -8.10 7.43
C ILE A 18 -38.28 -7.99 6.36
N GLY A 19 -38.26 -6.94 5.54
CA GLY A 19 -39.26 -6.71 4.52
C GLY A 19 -39.29 -7.77 3.42
N ILE A 20 -38.12 -8.28 3.00
CA ILE A 20 -38.06 -9.36 2.00
C ILE A 20 -38.52 -10.67 2.61
N THR A 21 -37.94 -11.09 3.73
CA THR A 21 -38.20 -12.41 4.32
C THR A 21 -39.64 -12.56 4.80
N THR A 22 -40.24 -11.52 5.38
CA THR A 22 -41.66 -11.54 5.77
C THR A 22 -42.62 -11.53 4.58
N CYS A 23 -42.24 -10.91 3.45
CA CYS A 23 -43.00 -11.04 2.21
C CYS A 23 -42.89 -12.43 1.57
N VAL A 24 -41.73 -13.07 1.65
CA VAL A 24 -41.56 -14.47 1.23
C VAL A 24 -42.38 -15.39 2.13
N GLN A 25 -42.33 -15.20 3.44
CA GLN A 25 -43.14 -15.92 4.42
C GLN A 25 -44.64 -15.76 4.14
N TYR A 26 -45.09 -14.54 3.83
CA TYR A 26 -46.48 -14.27 3.44
C TYR A 26 -46.88 -15.02 2.17
N ALA A 27 -46.01 -15.05 1.16
CA ALA A 27 -46.23 -15.83 -0.05
C ALA A 27 -46.32 -17.34 0.25
N LEU A 28 -45.36 -17.90 1.00
CA LEU A 28 -45.35 -19.32 1.39
C LEU A 28 -46.61 -19.72 2.18
N HIS A 29 -47.05 -18.88 3.12
CA HIS A 29 -48.27 -19.10 3.89
C HIS A 29 -49.51 -19.21 2.98
N SER A 30 -49.56 -18.48 1.87
CA SER A 30 -50.67 -18.59 0.90
C SER A 30 -50.75 -19.95 0.19
N PHE A 31 -49.66 -20.72 0.20
CA PHE A 31 -49.59 -22.11 -0.26
C PHE A 31 -49.66 -23.13 0.89
N GLY A 32 -49.95 -22.69 2.12
CA GLY A 32 -50.02 -23.54 3.31
C GLY A 32 -48.66 -23.98 3.85
N ILE A 33 -47.58 -23.28 3.49
CA ILE A 33 -46.22 -23.54 3.98
C ILE A 33 -45.90 -22.57 5.10
N GLU A 34 -45.63 -23.09 6.29
CA GLU A 34 -45.18 -22.33 7.45
C GLU A 34 -43.66 -22.34 7.54
N GLU A 35 -43.02 -21.19 7.39
CA GLU A 35 -41.58 -21.02 7.68
C GLU A 35 -41.39 -19.95 8.76
N PRO A 36 -41.35 -20.33 10.05
CA PRO A 36 -41.24 -19.37 11.14
C PRO A 36 -39.84 -18.77 11.30
N ASP A 37 -38.82 -19.38 10.68
CA ASP A 37 -37.43 -18.97 10.74
C ASP A 37 -37.07 -18.10 9.53
N LEU A 38 -37.01 -16.79 9.74
CA LEU A 38 -36.69 -15.83 8.67
C LEU A 38 -35.25 -15.96 8.17
N ASP A 39 -34.33 -16.53 8.96
CA ASP A 39 -32.93 -16.70 8.55
C ASP A 39 -32.82 -17.71 7.39
N LYS A 40 -33.71 -18.70 7.33
CA LYS A 40 -33.79 -19.63 6.18
C LYS A 40 -34.27 -18.97 4.90
N LEU A 41 -34.91 -17.81 5.01
CA LEU A 41 -35.42 -17.04 3.87
C LEU A 41 -34.38 -16.02 3.37
N GLU A 42 -33.25 -15.83 4.06
CA GLU A 42 -32.16 -14.97 3.59
C GLU A 42 -31.68 -15.26 2.16
N PRO A 43 -31.61 -16.52 1.67
CA PRO A 43 -31.23 -16.81 0.29
C PRO A 43 -32.14 -16.18 -0.78
N PHE A 44 -33.35 -15.70 -0.40
CA PHE A 44 -34.23 -14.95 -1.30
C PHE A 44 -33.78 -13.48 -1.48
N ILE A 45 -32.82 -13.00 -0.71
CA ILE A 45 -32.35 -11.61 -0.77
C ILE A 45 -31.31 -11.47 -1.89
N GLY A 46 -31.72 -10.83 -2.97
CA GLY A 46 -30.89 -10.51 -4.13
C GLY A 46 -31.16 -11.30 -5.43
N PRO A 47 -31.30 -12.65 -5.43
CA PRO A 47 -31.62 -13.38 -6.66
C PRO A 47 -33.07 -13.17 -7.12
N PRO A 48 -33.42 -13.54 -8.36
CA PRO A 48 -34.80 -13.49 -8.84
C PRO A 48 -35.73 -14.38 -8.00
N LEU A 49 -36.80 -13.78 -7.45
CA LEU A 49 -37.74 -14.46 -6.55
C LEU A 49 -38.33 -15.75 -7.12
N ARG A 50 -38.65 -15.74 -8.42
CA ARG A 50 -39.21 -16.89 -9.14
C ARG A 50 -38.27 -18.10 -9.04
N ASP A 51 -36.99 -17.88 -9.32
CA ASP A 51 -35.98 -18.95 -9.30
C ASP A 51 -35.75 -19.44 -7.86
N SER A 52 -35.76 -18.54 -6.87
CA SER A 52 -35.64 -18.90 -5.46
C SER A 52 -36.80 -19.77 -4.97
N PHE A 53 -38.06 -19.47 -5.33
CA PHE A 53 -39.20 -20.32 -4.98
C PHE A 53 -39.11 -21.71 -5.61
N MET A 54 -38.65 -21.78 -6.86
CA MET A 54 -38.45 -23.05 -7.56
C MET A 54 -37.30 -23.87 -6.94
N GLU A 55 -36.19 -23.22 -6.61
CA GLU A 55 -34.98 -23.89 -6.09
C GLU A 55 -35.15 -24.36 -4.64
N PHE A 56 -35.62 -23.48 -3.74
CA PHE A 56 -35.65 -23.77 -2.30
C PHE A 56 -36.93 -24.48 -1.86
N TYR A 57 -38.04 -24.27 -2.55
CA TYR A 57 -39.35 -24.85 -2.18
C TYR A 57 -39.95 -25.75 -3.26
N GLY A 58 -39.23 -26.00 -4.36
CA GLY A 58 -39.65 -26.96 -5.38
C GLY A 58 -40.91 -26.56 -6.15
N PHE A 59 -41.25 -25.27 -6.19
CA PHE A 59 -42.44 -24.78 -6.88
C PHE A 59 -42.34 -25.03 -8.39
N THR A 60 -43.47 -25.31 -9.04
CA THR A 60 -43.53 -25.24 -10.50
C THR A 60 -43.39 -23.78 -10.96
N ALA A 61 -43.14 -23.58 -12.26
CA ALA A 61 -43.07 -22.24 -12.83
C ALA A 61 -44.33 -21.42 -12.53
N GLU A 62 -45.51 -22.03 -12.63
CA GLU A 62 -46.80 -21.40 -12.38
C GLU A 62 -46.98 -21.04 -10.91
N GLN A 63 -46.64 -21.95 -9.99
CA GLN A 63 -46.69 -21.69 -8.55
C GLN A 63 -45.72 -20.57 -8.15
N ALA A 64 -44.53 -20.53 -8.74
CA ALA A 64 -43.54 -19.49 -8.50
C ALA A 64 -44.05 -18.12 -8.94
N GLU A 65 -44.75 -18.00 -10.08
CA GLU A 65 -45.37 -16.75 -10.51
C GLU A 65 -46.49 -16.30 -9.55
N GLU A 66 -47.35 -17.22 -9.11
CA GLU A 66 -48.39 -16.93 -8.11
C GLU A 66 -47.78 -16.48 -6.77
N ALA A 67 -46.69 -17.12 -6.34
CA ALA A 67 -45.94 -16.74 -5.13
C ALA A 67 -45.29 -15.36 -5.26
N VAL A 68 -44.73 -15.03 -6.42
CA VAL A 68 -44.20 -13.69 -6.71
C VAL A 68 -45.31 -12.63 -6.66
N ALA A 69 -46.51 -12.94 -7.17
CA ALA A 69 -47.64 -12.03 -7.06
C ALA A 69 -48.04 -11.77 -5.61
N LYS A 70 -48.09 -12.82 -4.77
CA LYS A 70 -48.37 -12.71 -3.32
C LYS A 70 -47.28 -11.97 -2.56
N TYR A 71 -46.02 -12.20 -2.90
CA TYR A 71 -44.90 -11.43 -2.37
C TYR A 71 -45.09 -9.93 -2.67
N ARG A 72 -45.38 -9.57 -3.93
CA ARG A 72 -45.53 -8.18 -4.38
C ARG A 72 -46.73 -7.50 -3.74
N GLU A 73 -47.82 -8.23 -3.53
CA GLU A 73 -49.02 -7.76 -2.83
C GLU A 73 -48.67 -7.14 -1.46
N ARG A 74 -47.87 -7.85 -0.65
CA ARG A 74 -47.42 -7.34 0.66
C ARG A 74 -46.26 -6.35 0.55
N PHE A 75 -45.34 -6.57 -0.40
CA PHE A 75 -44.11 -5.79 -0.50
C PHE A 75 -44.37 -4.32 -0.80
N GLN A 76 -45.30 -4.02 -1.72
CA GLN A 76 -45.55 -2.64 -2.18
C GLN A 76 -46.02 -1.66 -1.08
N ASP A 77 -46.69 -2.17 -0.05
CA ASP A 77 -47.34 -1.37 0.99
C ASP A 77 -46.68 -1.53 2.37
N THR A 78 -46.24 -2.75 2.72
CA THR A 78 -45.66 -3.05 4.04
C THR A 78 -44.19 -3.40 3.94
N GLY A 79 -43.83 -4.44 3.17
CA GLY A 79 -42.46 -4.95 3.12
C GLY A 79 -41.41 -3.93 2.64
N LEU A 80 -41.81 -2.95 1.81
CA LEU A 80 -40.92 -1.88 1.34
C LEU A 80 -40.34 -1.04 2.48
N PHE A 81 -41.10 -0.83 3.55
CA PHE A 81 -40.73 0.02 4.68
C PHE A 81 -40.20 -0.76 5.89
N GLU A 82 -40.32 -2.09 5.87
CA GLU A 82 -39.65 -2.99 6.81
C GLU A 82 -38.18 -3.16 6.42
N ASN A 83 -37.46 -2.05 6.43
CA ASN A 83 -36.10 -1.89 5.96
C ASN A 83 -35.35 -1.00 6.97
N GLU A 84 -34.03 -1.11 7.05
CA GLU A 84 -33.22 -0.31 7.95
C GLU A 84 -32.01 0.27 7.21
N VAL A 85 -31.53 1.44 7.60
CA VAL A 85 -30.28 2.00 7.06
C VAL A 85 -29.12 1.43 7.86
N TYR A 86 -28.06 0.95 7.19
CA TYR A 86 -26.87 0.50 7.90
C TYR A 86 -26.25 1.65 8.72
N ASP A 87 -25.81 1.34 9.93
CA ASP A 87 -25.19 2.31 10.84
C ASP A 87 -24.01 3.05 10.17
N GLY A 88 -24.04 4.38 10.23
CA GLY A 88 -23.00 5.26 9.68
C GLY A 88 -23.16 5.64 8.20
N ILE A 89 -24.13 5.06 7.47
CA ILE A 89 -24.37 5.42 6.06
C ILE A 89 -24.75 6.91 5.91
N PRO A 90 -25.70 7.48 6.68
CA PRO A 90 -26.07 8.90 6.54
C PRO A 90 -24.87 9.84 6.76
N GLU A 91 -24.04 9.55 7.77
CA GLU A 91 -22.83 10.30 8.08
C GLU A 91 -21.79 10.20 6.97
N MET A 92 -21.53 8.98 6.47
CA MET A 92 -20.60 8.75 5.37
C MET A 92 -21.04 9.50 4.11
N LEU A 93 -22.31 9.39 3.70
CA LEU A 93 -22.84 10.07 2.52
C LEU A 93 -22.71 11.60 2.64
N LYS A 94 -23.00 12.15 3.82
CA LYS A 94 -22.82 13.57 4.12
C LYS A 94 -21.35 13.98 4.04
N THR A 95 -20.43 13.20 4.62
CA THR A 95 -18.98 13.47 4.55
C THR A 95 -18.51 13.47 3.09
N LEU A 96 -18.84 12.44 2.32
CA LEU A 96 -18.44 12.32 0.91
C LEU A 96 -18.97 13.50 0.08
N GLN A 97 -20.24 13.87 0.24
CA GLN A 97 -20.80 15.04 -0.44
C GLN A 97 -20.07 16.33 -0.04
N SER A 98 -19.77 16.54 1.25
CA SER A 98 -19.03 17.73 1.73
C SER A 98 -17.59 17.81 1.19
N LYS A 99 -17.01 16.68 0.76
CA LYS A 99 -15.68 16.59 0.14
C LYS A 99 -15.72 16.72 -1.39
N GLY A 100 -16.89 16.95 -1.98
CA GLY A 100 -17.06 17.20 -3.41
C GLY A 100 -17.16 15.95 -4.28
N TYR A 101 -17.49 14.80 -3.70
CA TYR A 101 -17.83 13.59 -4.46
C TYR A 101 -19.25 13.69 -5.02
N PHE A 102 -19.46 13.15 -6.22
CA PHE A 102 -20.78 12.98 -6.82
C PHE A 102 -21.30 11.59 -6.51
N LEU A 103 -22.40 11.53 -5.77
CA LEU A 103 -23.00 10.26 -5.33
C LEU A 103 -24.17 9.93 -6.24
N ALA A 104 -24.30 8.66 -6.62
CA ALA A 104 -25.45 8.15 -7.36
C ALA A 104 -25.86 6.78 -6.83
N VAL A 105 -27.11 6.39 -7.13
CA VAL A 105 -27.61 5.03 -6.88
C VAL A 105 -27.75 4.28 -8.20
N ALA A 106 -27.31 3.01 -8.20
CA ALA A 106 -27.38 2.08 -9.32
C ALA A 106 -27.87 0.70 -8.81
N SER A 107 -29.18 0.55 -8.67
CA SER A 107 -29.79 -0.66 -8.11
C SER A 107 -30.56 -1.50 -9.13
N SER A 108 -30.53 -2.83 -8.98
CA SER A 108 -31.41 -3.72 -9.76
C SER A 108 -32.84 -3.76 -9.22
N LYS A 109 -33.12 -3.07 -8.10
CA LYS A 109 -34.48 -2.85 -7.60
C LYS A 109 -35.24 -1.86 -8.51
N PRO A 110 -36.56 -2.04 -8.73
CA PRO A 110 -37.34 -1.12 -9.56
C PRO A 110 -37.24 0.35 -9.11
N GLN A 111 -37.09 1.27 -10.06
CA GLN A 111 -36.88 2.72 -9.82
C GLN A 111 -37.85 3.28 -8.78
N VAL A 112 -39.14 2.99 -8.94
CA VAL A 112 -40.19 3.51 -8.05
C VAL A 112 -40.00 3.09 -6.59
N TYR A 113 -39.44 1.90 -6.35
CA TYR A 113 -39.16 1.43 -4.99
C TYR A 113 -37.87 2.02 -4.43
N VAL A 114 -36.84 2.16 -5.27
CA VAL A 114 -35.58 2.82 -4.88
C VAL A 114 -35.86 4.25 -4.43
N GLU A 115 -36.66 5.01 -5.19
CA GLU A 115 -36.99 6.39 -4.84
C GLU A 115 -37.78 6.49 -3.54
N ARG A 116 -38.83 5.67 -3.37
CA ARG A 116 -39.63 5.64 -2.14
C ARG A 116 -38.79 5.30 -0.90
N ILE A 117 -37.87 4.34 -1.00
CA ILE A 117 -36.99 3.96 0.11
C ILE A 117 -36.04 5.11 0.48
N LEU A 118 -35.39 5.71 -0.52
CA LEU A 118 -34.46 6.81 -0.30
C LEU A 118 -35.15 8.06 0.27
N GLU A 119 -36.40 8.32 -0.12
CA GLU A 119 -37.21 9.40 0.45
C GLU A 119 -37.62 9.09 1.89
N HIS A 120 -38.07 7.86 2.17
CA HIS A 120 -38.48 7.43 3.51
C HIS A 120 -37.35 7.59 4.54
N PHE A 121 -36.12 7.24 4.17
CA PHE A 121 -34.95 7.37 5.03
C PHE A 121 -34.21 8.72 4.92
N ASP A 122 -34.77 9.70 4.19
CA ASP A 122 -34.16 11.02 3.98
C ASP A 122 -32.71 10.96 3.43
N LEU A 123 -32.45 9.97 2.57
CA LEU A 123 -31.17 9.74 1.90
C LEU A 123 -31.14 10.32 0.48
N LYS A 124 -32.29 10.50 -0.17
CA LYS A 124 -32.40 10.97 -1.56
C LYS A 124 -31.61 12.25 -1.83
N LYS A 125 -31.55 13.16 -0.85
CA LYS A 125 -30.82 14.45 -0.92
C LYS A 125 -29.31 14.35 -1.16
N TYR A 126 -28.70 13.20 -0.88
CA TYR A 126 -27.27 12.99 -1.08
C TYR A 126 -26.91 12.62 -2.52
N PHE A 127 -27.87 12.09 -3.27
CA PHE A 127 -27.62 11.51 -4.59
C PHE A 127 -28.02 12.46 -5.71
N SER A 128 -27.09 12.71 -6.63
CA SER A 128 -27.34 13.53 -7.83
C SER A 128 -28.16 12.78 -8.88
N VAL A 129 -28.00 11.46 -8.91
CA VAL A 129 -28.64 10.55 -9.86
C VAL A 129 -29.10 9.31 -9.10
N VAL A 130 -30.30 8.83 -9.39
CA VAL A 130 -30.85 7.58 -8.83
C VAL A 130 -31.44 6.78 -9.97
N VAL A 131 -30.88 5.59 -10.19
CA VAL A 131 -31.34 4.67 -11.23
C VAL A 131 -31.58 3.29 -10.63
N GLY A 132 -32.76 2.77 -10.92
CA GLY A 132 -33.25 1.43 -10.67
C GLY A 132 -33.61 0.71 -11.98
N SER A 133 -34.02 -0.55 -11.85
CA SER A 133 -34.62 -1.30 -12.96
C SER A 133 -36.02 -0.76 -13.35
N GLU A 134 -36.50 -1.14 -14.51
CA GLU A 134 -37.86 -0.83 -14.97
C GLU A 134 -38.79 -2.02 -14.71
N LEU A 135 -40.02 -1.75 -14.27
CA LEU A 135 -41.02 -2.81 -14.03
C LEU A 135 -41.44 -3.55 -15.31
N ASP A 136 -41.23 -2.93 -16.47
CA ASP A 136 -41.53 -3.51 -17.79
C ASP A 136 -40.37 -4.33 -18.37
N GLY A 137 -39.26 -4.47 -17.64
CA GLY A 137 -38.10 -5.26 -18.04
C GLY A 137 -37.19 -4.61 -19.09
N ARG A 138 -37.43 -3.35 -19.52
CA ARG A 138 -36.53 -2.66 -20.46
C ARG A 138 -35.12 -2.42 -19.90
N ARG A 139 -34.99 -2.38 -18.58
CA ARG A 139 -33.72 -2.29 -17.85
C ARG A 139 -33.82 -3.18 -16.62
N GLU A 140 -32.99 -4.21 -16.55
CA GLU A 140 -33.07 -5.24 -15.52
C GLU A 140 -31.69 -5.57 -14.91
N THR A 141 -30.70 -5.79 -15.77
CA THR A 141 -29.38 -6.25 -15.36
C THR A 141 -28.55 -5.10 -14.78
N LYS A 142 -27.61 -5.46 -13.89
CA LYS A 142 -26.79 -4.46 -13.19
C LYS A 142 -25.94 -3.61 -14.14
N ASP A 143 -25.41 -4.18 -15.21
CA ASP A 143 -24.67 -3.44 -16.24
C ASP A 143 -25.54 -2.38 -16.94
N GLN A 144 -26.80 -2.68 -17.24
CA GLN A 144 -27.72 -1.71 -17.84
C GLN A 144 -28.05 -0.57 -16.88
N VAL A 145 -28.22 -0.87 -15.60
CA VAL A 145 -28.45 0.14 -14.55
C VAL A 145 -27.23 1.04 -14.40
N VAL A 146 -26.02 0.47 -14.26
CA VAL A 146 -24.79 1.25 -14.15
C VAL A 146 -24.56 2.10 -15.40
N GLN A 147 -24.82 1.56 -16.59
CA GLN A 147 -24.70 2.30 -17.86
C GLN A 147 -25.62 3.53 -17.87
N GLU A 148 -26.88 3.36 -17.46
CA GLU A 148 -27.84 4.47 -17.40
C GLU A 148 -27.45 5.49 -16.31
N THR A 149 -26.98 5.06 -15.15
CA THR A 149 -26.45 5.96 -14.10
C THR A 149 -25.30 6.81 -14.62
N LEU A 150 -24.35 6.20 -15.34
CA LEU A 150 -23.23 6.91 -15.97
C LEU A 150 -23.73 7.89 -17.04
N ARG A 151 -24.67 7.47 -17.89
CA ARG A 151 -25.25 8.35 -18.91
C ARG A 151 -25.90 9.58 -18.29
N GLN A 152 -26.61 9.45 -17.17
CA GLN A 152 -27.23 10.59 -16.48
C GLN A 152 -26.20 11.47 -15.77
N LEU A 153 -25.13 10.89 -15.21
CA LEU A 153 -24.08 11.66 -14.53
C LEU A 153 -23.21 12.49 -15.49
N PHE A 154 -22.87 11.93 -16.65
CA PHE A 154 -21.94 12.55 -17.61
C PHE A 154 -22.64 13.25 -18.78
N GLY A 155 -23.91 12.93 -19.06
CA GLY A 155 -24.65 13.49 -20.18
C GLY A 155 -24.02 13.10 -21.52
N GLU A 156 -23.74 14.10 -22.36
CA GLU A 156 -23.03 13.90 -23.64
C GLU A 156 -21.49 13.85 -23.48
N ASN A 157 -20.96 14.14 -22.29
CA ASN A 157 -19.52 14.08 -22.07
C ASN A 157 -19.03 12.62 -22.05
N PRO A 158 -17.79 12.37 -22.50
CA PRO A 158 -17.19 11.05 -22.40
C PRO A 158 -17.14 10.59 -20.94
N VAL A 159 -17.69 9.40 -20.67
CA VAL A 159 -17.51 8.73 -19.38
C VAL A 159 -16.04 8.34 -19.27
N ASP A 160 -15.38 8.72 -18.16
CA ASP A 160 -14.09 8.18 -17.77
C ASP A 160 -14.28 7.17 -16.63
N PRO A 161 -14.35 5.85 -16.92
CA PRO A 161 -14.53 4.81 -15.90
C PRO A 161 -13.41 4.83 -14.83
N ALA A 162 -12.24 5.38 -15.14
CA ALA A 162 -11.16 5.54 -14.17
C ALA A 162 -11.50 6.56 -13.06
N GLN A 163 -12.58 7.33 -13.19
CA GLN A 163 -13.08 8.25 -12.15
C GLN A 163 -14.29 7.73 -11.37
N VAL A 164 -14.76 6.53 -11.67
CA VAL A 164 -15.97 5.95 -11.08
C VAL A 164 -15.63 4.75 -10.18
N TYR A 165 -16.29 4.67 -9.02
CA TYR A 165 -16.46 3.44 -8.26
C TYR A 165 -17.91 2.96 -8.30
N MET A 166 -18.09 1.65 -8.43
CA MET A 166 -19.34 0.96 -8.13
C MET A 166 -19.20 0.25 -6.78
N ILE A 167 -20.06 0.57 -5.82
CA ILE A 167 -20.08 0.02 -4.47
C ILE A 167 -21.30 -0.90 -4.35
N GLY A 168 -21.08 -2.16 -3.94
CA GLY A 168 -22.14 -3.15 -3.83
C GLY A 168 -21.70 -4.36 -3.01
N ASP A 169 -22.65 -5.17 -2.54
CA ASP A 169 -22.38 -6.34 -1.71
C ASP A 169 -22.35 -7.66 -2.50
N ARG A 170 -22.88 -7.68 -3.73
CA ARG A 170 -23.05 -8.93 -4.51
C ARG A 170 -22.09 -9.05 -5.68
N LYS A 171 -21.91 -10.27 -6.18
CA LYS A 171 -21.16 -10.52 -7.43
C LYS A 171 -21.71 -9.74 -8.62
N PHE A 172 -23.03 -9.48 -8.64
CA PHE A 172 -23.69 -8.77 -9.73
C PHE A 172 -23.20 -7.32 -9.85
N ASP A 173 -22.89 -6.66 -8.73
CA ASP A 173 -22.31 -5.31 -8.71
C ASP A 173 -20.93 -5.28 -9.35
N VAL A 174 -20.10 -6.27 -8.99
CA VAL A 174 -18.75 -6.46 -9.54
C VAL A 174 -18.81 -6.74 -11.03
N GLU A 175 -19.69 -7.65 -11.46
CA GLU A 175 -19.86 -8.03 -12.85
C GLU A 175 -20.39 -6.87 -13.70
N GLY A 176 -21.38 -6.14 -13.19
CA GLY A 176 -21.95 -4.96 -13.83
C GLY A 176 -20.94 -3.81 -13.97
N ALA A 177 -20.15 -3.56 -12.93
CA ALA A 177 -19.07 -2.56 -12.98
C ALA A 177 -18.01 -2.94 -14.03
N ARG A 178 -17.56 -4.20 -14.01
CA ARG A 178 -16.54 -4.72 -14.92
C ARG A 178 -16.97 -4.66 -16.39
N ALA A 179 -18.24 -4.91 -16.69
CA ALA A 179 -18.78 -4.81 -18.05
C ALA A 179 -18.57 -3.42 -18.68
N LEU A 180 -18.41 -2.38 -17.85
CA LEU A 180 -18.22 -0.99 -18.25
C LEU A 180 -16.81 -0.46 -17.93
N GLY A 181 -15.90 -1.33 -17.48
CA GLY A 181 -14.54 -0.95 -17.08
C GLY A 181 -14.48 -0.07 -15.81
N VAL A 182 -15.55 -0.06 -15.02
CA VAL A 182 -15.62 0.64 -13.73
C VAL A 182 -15.02 -0.26 -12.65
N GLU A 183 -14.22 0.33 -11.76
CA GLU A 183 -13.69 -0.42 -10.60
C GLU A 183 -14.79 -0.62 -9.55
N SER A 184 -14.81 -1.80 -8.96
CA SER A 184 -15.78 -2.24 -7.96
C SER A 184 -15.22 -2.22 -6.54
N VAL A 185 -16.07 -1.88 -5.57
CA VAL A 185 -15.79 -1.96 -4.14
C VAL A 185 -16.85 -2.86 -3.51
N GLY A 186 -16.48 -4.11 -3.26
CA GLY A 186 -17.32 -5.09 -2.59
C GLY A 186 -17.43 -4.79 -1.10
N VAL A 187 -18.64 -4.84 -0.53
CA VAL A 187 -18.86 -4.71 0.91
C VAL A 187 -19.32 -6.04 1.51
N THR A 188 -18.73 -6.49 2.62
CA THR A 188 -19.07 -7.78 3.24
C THR A 188 -20.01 -7.66 4.45
N TYR A 189 -20.54 -6.46 4.70
CA TYR A 189 -21.57 -6.26 5.73
C TYR A 189 -23.00 -6.48 5.21
N GLY A 190 -23.14 -6.66 3.88
CA GLY A 190 -24.39 -7.03 3.21
C GLY A 190 -24.58 -8.55 3.13
N TYR A 191 -25.20 -9.01 2.05
CA TYR A 191 -25.58 -10.42 1.88
C TYR A 191 -24.59 -11.24 1.06
N GLY A 192 -23.70 -10.60 0.30
CA GLY A 192 -22.64 -11.32 -0.41
C GLY A 192 -21.48 -11.70 0.50
N SER A 193 -21.03 -12.95 0.34
CA SER A 193 -19.86 -13.43 1.08
C SER A 193 -18.55 -12.84 0.52
N LYS A 194 -17.51 -12.83 1.35
CA LYS A 194 -16.17 -12.44 0.91
C LYS A 194 -15.65 -13.35 -0.21
N GLU A 195 -16.03 -14.62 -0.18
CA GLU A 195 -15.70 -15.63 -1.18
C GLU A 195 -16.39 -15.33 -2.51
N GLU A 196 -17.70 -15.04 -2.50
CA GLU A 196 -18.46 -14.61 -3.67
C GLU A 196 -17.82 -13.40 -4.35
N LEU A 197 -17.51 -12.35 -3.58
CA LEU A 197 -16.90 -11.13 -4.11
C LEU A 197 -15.49 -11.35 -4.68
N LYS A 198 -14.69 -12.25 -4.07
CA LYS A 198 -13.38 -12.64 -4.60
C LYS A 198 -13.48 -13.43 -5.90
N GLU A 199 -14.43 -14.36 -5.99
CA GLU A 199 -14.67 -15.15 -7.19
C GLU A 199 -15.16 -14.29 -8.35
N ALA A 200 -16.03 -13.32 -8.05
CA ALA A 200 -16.48 -12.30 -9.00
C ALA A 200 -15.32 -11.39 -9.47
N LYS A 201 -14.22 -11.37 -8.71
CA LYS A 201 -13.01 -10.54 -8.89
C LYS A 201 -13.26 -9.06 -8.60
N ALA A 202 -13.88 -8.76 -7.45
CA ALA A 202 -13.97 -7.39 -6.96
C ALA A 202 -12.58 -6.76 -6.86
N ASP A 203 -12.43 -5.51 -7.31
CA ASP A 203 -11.14 -4.79 -7.27
C ASP A 203 -10.72 -4.51 -5.82
N TYR A 204 -11.72 -4.18 -4.99
CA TYR A 204 -11.57 -3.91 -3.57
C TYR A 204 -12.67 -4.60 -2.76
N ILE A 205 -12.36 -4.97 -1.52
CA ILE A 205 -13.34 -5.54 -0.58
C ILE A 205 -13.12 -4.90 0.79
N VAL A 206 -14.19 -4.37 1.41
CA VAL A 206 -14.20 -3.77 2.75
C VAL A 206 -15.24 -4.43 3.65
N GLN A 207 -15.08 -4.34 4.97
CA GLN A 207 -15.83 -5.13 5.95
C GLN A 207 -16.84 -4.32 6.77
N SER A 208 -16.76 -3.00 6.74
CA SER A 208 -17.68 -2.11 7.46
C SER A 208 -17.89 -0.79 6.73
N VAL A 209 -18.95 -0.08 7.10
CA VAL A 209 -19.23 1.29 6.60
C VAL A 209 -18.08 2.24 6.96
N GLU A 210 -17.48 2.12 8.14
CA GLU A 210 -16.32 2.92 8.54
C GLU A 210 -15.09 2.65 7.65
N GLU A 211 -14.83 1.38 7.31
CA GLU A 211 -13.74 1.02 6.40
C GLU A 211 -14.02 1.53 4.98
N LEU A 212 -15.27 1.46 4.53
CA LEU A 212 -15.72 2.01 3.26
C LEU A 212 -15.50 3.53 3.19
N GLU A 213 -15.91 4.28 4.21
CA GLU A 213 -15.71 5.74 4.25
C GLU A 213 -14.23 6.10 4.16
N LYS A 214 -13.38 5.47 5.00
CA LYS A 214 -11.92 5.67 4.97
C LYS A 214 -11.34 5.35 3.59
N PHE A 215 -11.80 4.26 2.99
CA PHE A 215 -11.39 3.86 1.66
C PHE A 215 -11.75 4.88 0.60
N LEU A 216 -13.00 5.34 0.57
CA LEU A 216 -13.48 6.29 -0.42
C LEU A 216 -12.80 7.67 -0.30
N LEU A 217 -12.45 8.08 0.93
CA LEU A 217 -11.77 9.35 1.21
C LEU A 217 -10.25 9.32 1.00
N ARG A 218 -9.64 8.17 0.68
CA ARG A 218 -8.18 8.09 0.50
C ARG A 218 -7.70 9.05 -0.60
N GLY A 219 -6.66 9.82 -0.29
CA GLY A 219 -6.12 10.85 -1.20
C GLY A 219 -6.89 12.18 -1.21
N SER A 220 -8.07 12.30 -0.60
CA SER A 220 -8.88 13.53 -0.60
C SER A 220 -8.25 14.73 0.12
N GLU A 221 -7.11 14.55 0.80
CA GLU A 221 -6.31 15.67 1.34
C GLU A 221 -5.84 16.63 0.22
N GLU A 222 -5.70 16.16 -1.02
CA GLU A 222 -5.35 17.01 -2.17
C GLU A 222 -6.49 17.98 -2.57
N LEU A 223 -7.76 17.62 -2.37
CA LEU A 223 -8.92 18.49 -2.63
C LEU A 223 -9.06 19.61 -1.59
N LEU A 224 -8.45 19.46 -0.41
CA LEU A 224 -8.58 20.38 0.73
C LEU A 224 -7.47 21.41 0.83
N ASN A 225 -6.40 21.31 0.02
CA ASN A 225 -5.31 22.28 0.04
C ASN A 225 -5.69 23.69 -0.47
N GLY A 226 -6.98 23.92 -0.78
CA GLY A 226 -7.57 25.24 -0.98
C GLY A 226 -8.17 25.91 0.27
N ASN A 227 -8.20 25.27 1.46
CA ASN A 227 -8.84 25.84 2.66
C ASN A 227 -7.82 26.38 3.69
N PRO A 228 -7.78 27.70 4.00
CA PRO A 228 -6.76 28.33 4.85
C PRO A 228 -6.74 27.86 6.32
N ASP A 229 -7.85 27.36 6.86
CA ASP A 229 -8.01 27.16 8.31
C ASP A 229 -7.38 25.86 8.86
N ASN A 230 -7.07 24.89 8.01
CA ASN A 230 -6.45 23.62 8.44
C ASN A 230 -4.93 23.71 8.71
N LYS A 231 -4.29 24.87 8.47
CA LYS A 231 -2.86 25.10 8.75
C LYS A 231 -2.48 25.07 10.24
N LYS A 232 -3.44 25.05 11.17
CA LYS A 232 -3.19 25.30 12.60
C LYS A 232 -2.82 24.09 13.46
N LYS A 233 -2.94 22.84 12.99
CA LYS A 233 -2.70 21.67 13.88
C LYS A 233 -1.26 21.12 13.90
N ASN A 234 -0.40 21.44 12.91
CA ASN A 234 1.06 21.20 12.97
C ASN A 234 1.74 21.87 11.76
N PRO A 235 2.29 23.11 11.87
CA PRO A 235 2.82 23.85 10.73
C PRO A 235 3.94 23.08 10.01
N MET A 236 4.04 23.24 8.68
CA MET A 236 5.02 22.56 7.81
C MET A 236 6.47 22.64 8.35
N TYR A 237 6.84 23.77 8.95
CA TYR A 237 8.13 23.96 9.62
C TYR A 237 8.39 22.96 10.75
N GLN A 238 7.39 22.65 11.59
CA GLN A 238 7.57 21.67 12.67
C GLN A 238 7.81 20.26 12.13
N ARG A 239 7.15 19.88 11.03
CA ARG A 239 7.36 18.57 10.38
C ARG A 239 8.75 18.46 9.75
N ILE A 240 9.17 19.49 9.02
CA ILE A 240 10.53 19.59 8.45
C ILE A 240 11.57 19.57 9.58
N TRP A 241 11.31 20.31 10.66
CA TRP A 241 12.19 20.34 11.82
C TRP A 241 12.33 18.97 12.47
N THR A 242 11.25 18.20 12.65
CA THR A 242 11.37 16.84 13.19
C THR A 242 12.20 15.94 12.29
N MET A 243 12.03 16.02 10.97
CA MET A 243 12.84 15.27 10.02
C MET A 243 14.33 15.65 10.12
N VAL A 244 14.64 16.95 10.11
CA VAL A 244 16.01 17.47 10.24
C VAL A 244 16.60 17.10 11.61
N TYR A 245 15.82 17.25 12.68
CA TYR A 245 16.23 16.89 14.03
C TYR A 245 16.55 15.41 14.15
N SER A 246 15.72 14.51 13.62
CA SER A 246 16.01 13.07 13.59
C SER A 246 17.28 12.75 12.82
N PHE A 247 17.52 13.42 11.68
CA PHE A 247 18.77 13.27 10.92
C PHE A 247 19.99 13.72 11.73
N LEU A 248 19.93 14.90 12.34
CA LEU A 248 21.00 15.43 13.18
C LEU A 248 21.25 14.55 14.41
N MET A 249 20.20 14.07 15.07
CA MET A 249 20.30 13.19 16.24
C MET A 249 20.89 11.83 15.88
N PHE A 250 20.50 11.25 14.74
CA PHE A 250 21.11 10.01 14.26
C PHE A 250 22.62 10.16 14.10
N ILE A 251 23.06 11.22 13.39
CA ILE A 251 24.49 11.49 13.15
C ILE A 251 25.22 11.79 14.47
N LEU A 252 24.65 12.66 15.31
CA LEU A 252 25.24 13.05 16.58
C LEU A 252 25.47 11.83 17.48
N VAL A 253 24.44 11.01 17.69
CA VAL A 253 24.53 9.85 18.58
C VAL A 253 25.44 8.79 17.99
N ARG A 254 25.35 8.52 16.68
CA ARG A 254 26.26 7.59 15.99
C ARG A 254 27.72 7.99 16.20
N ASN A 255 28.06 9.26 15.93
CA ASN A 255 29.43 9.74 16.03
C ASN A 255 29.89 9.82 17.48
N ALA A 256 29.02 10.24 18.42
CA ALA A 256 29.34 10.27 19.84
C ALA A 256 29.70 8.88 20.37
N VAL A 257 28.93 7.84 20.01
CA VAL A 257 29.23 6.45 20.38
C VAL A 257 30.57 6.01 19.78
N GLN A 258 30.82 6.29 18.50
CA GLN A 258 32.07 5.92 17.85
C GLN A 258 33.29 6.59 18.51
N TYR A 259 33.24 7.91 18.72
CA TYR A 259 34.34 8.66 19.33
C TYR A 259 34.57 8.27 20.79
N ALA A 260 33.51 7.98 21.55
CA ALA A 260 33.65 7.50 22.93
C ALA A 260 34.36 6.14 22.99
N LEU A 261 34.01 5.21 22.10
CA LEU A 261 34.65 3.89 22.01
C LEU A 261 36.10 3.99 21.54
N LEU A 262 36.38 4.83 20.53
CA LEU A 262 37.74 5.09 20.06
C LEU A 262 38.60 5.73 21.15
N ALA A 263 38.07 6.69 21.91
CA ALA A 263 38.78 7.31 23.02
C ALA A 263 39.14 6.29 24.12
N LEU A 264 38.22 5.37 24.44
CA LEU A 264 38.45 4.30 25.40
C LEU A 264 39.55 3.33 24.91
N LEU A 265 39.51 2.94 23.63
CA LEU A 265 40.54 2.08 23.04
C LEU A 265 41.89 2.77 22.93
N TYR A 266 41.91 4.08 22.65
CA TYR A 266 43.13 4.88 22.67
C TYR A 266 43.76 4.91 24.08
N GLN A 267 42.95 5.12 25.12
CA GLN A 267 43.42 5.04 26.51
C GLN A 267 43.97 3.66 26.84
N LEU A 268 43.30 2.59 26.41
CA LEU A 268 43.78 1.22 26.57
C LEU A 268 45.12 1.01 25.87
N ALA A 269 45.29 1.50 24.65
CA ALA A 269 46.55 1.42 23.90
C ALA A 269 47.71 2.11 24.60
N GLN A 270 47.45 3.28 25.21
CA GLN A 270 48.44 4.07 25.95
C GLN A 270 48.77 3.50 27.35
N SER A 271 47.91 2.64 27.91
CA SER A 271 48.11 2.06 29.24
C SER A 271 49.26 1.06 29.34
N GLY A 272 49.85 0.66 28.21
CA GLY A 272 50.87 -0.39 28.16
C GLY A 272 50.31 -1.81 28.32
N ALA A 273 48.98 -1.96 28.41
CA ALA A 273 48.33 -3.25 28.38
C ALA A 273 48.71 -4.02 27.10
N SER A 274 49.05 -5.29 27.27
CA SER A 274 49.42 -6.23 26.22
C SER A 274 48.96 -7.64 26.61
N GLY A 275 48.77 -8.51 25.63
CA GLY A 275 48.35 -9.89 25.82
C GLY A 275 46.87 -10.15 25.57
N GLY A 276 46.57 -11.34 25.05
CA GLY A 276 45.22 -11.87 24.90
C GLY A 276 44.33 -11.02 23.98
N LEU A 277 43.20 -10.56 24.50
CA LEU A 277 42.24 -9.73 23.76
C LEU A 277 42.83 -8.37 23.34
N VAL A 278 43.78 -7.80 24.08
CA VAL A 278 44.32 -6.46 23.77
C VAL A 278 45.09 -6.46 22.45
N ASP A 279 45.84 -7.52 22.18
CA ASP A 279 46.63 -7.68 20.95
C ASP A 279 45.77 -7.99 19.71
N LEU A 280 44.52 -8.46 19.92
CA LEU A 280 43.52 -8.63 18.86
C LEU A 280 42.83 -7.28 18.50
N LEU A 281 42.82 -6.34 19.44
CA LEU A 281 42.11 -5.07 19.29
C LEU A 281 43.02 -3.95 18.75
N ILE A 282 44.27 -3.92 19.18
CA ILE A 282 45.22 -2.83 18.93
C ILE A 282 46.39 -3.34 18.09
N LEU A 283 46.64 -2.68 16.96
CA LEU A 283 47.80 -2.94 16.12
C LEU A 283 49.01 -2.16 16.64
N ARG A 284 50.15 -2.83 16.74
CA ARG A 284 51.43 -2.23 17.12
C ARG A 284 52.44 -2.42 15.98
N ASP A 285 53.35 -1.46 15.81
CA ASP A 285 54.43 -1.57 14.84
C ASP A 285 55.57 -2.49 15.32
N GLU A 286 56.60 -2.66 14.50
CA GLU A 286 57.77 -3.50 14.82
C GLU A 286 58.53 -3.02 16.07
N THR A 287 58.33 -1.77 16.50
CA THR A 287 58.92 -1.18 17.72
C THR A 287 58.02 -1.33 18.95
N GLY A 288 56.83 -1.91 18.80
CA GLY A 288 55.82 -2.06 19.85
C GLY A 288 54.97 -0.80 20.09
N ALA A 289 55.16 0.25 19.29
CA ALA A 289 54.40 1.48 19.37
C ALA A 289 52.99 1.31 18.77
N TYR A 290 52.03 2.10 19.25
CA TYR A 290 50.65 2.08 18.75
C TYR A 290 50.61 2.45 17.25
N ASN A 291 50.00 1.58 16.44
CA ASN A 291 49.91 1.70 14.99
C ASN A 291 48.46 1.60 14.46
N GLY A 292 47.47 1.72 15.34
CA GLY A 292 46.05 1.72 14.97
C GLY A 292 45.24 0.59 15.60
N TYR A 293 44.06 0.34 15.03
CA TYR A 293 43.14 -0.72 15.46
C TYR A 293 42.97 -1.75 14.34
N SER A 294 42.59 -2.97 14.70
CA SER A 294 42.22 -3.97 13.69
C SER A 294 40.98 -3.52 12.91
N GLY A 295 40.85 -3.99 11.66
CA GLY A 295 39.69 -3.70 10.82
C GLY A 295 38.37 -4.21 11.43
N ASP A 296 38.43 -5.34 12.14
CA ASP A 296 37.30 -5.90 12.89
C ASP A 296 36.85 -4.97 14.00
N VAL A 297 37.78 -4.44 14.80
CA VAL A 297 37.45 -3.47 15.86
C VAL A 297 36.83 -2.21 15.29
N SER A 298 37.43 -1.66 14.24
CA SER A 298 36.91 -0.47 13.56
C SER A 298 35.48 -0.70 13.07
N SER A 299 35.19 -1.89 12.53
CA SER A 299 33.86 -2.27 12.04
C SER A 299 32.86 -2.49 13.18
N ILE A 300 33.28 -3.11 14.29
CA ILE A 300 32.44 -3.30 15.47
C ILE A 300 32.06 -1.95 16.09
N ILE A 301 33.01 -1.02 16.22
CA ILE A 301 32.74 0.35 16.66
C ILE A 301 31.77 1.03 15.72
N ALA A 302 31.94 0.85 14.40
CA ALA A 302 31.03 1.39 13.42
C ALA A 302 29.59 0.87 13.61
N ALA A 303 29.44 -0.45 13.79
CA ALA A 303 28.15 -1.08 14.09
C ALA A 303 27.50 -0.54 15.36
N LEU A 304 28.25 -0.40 16.46
CA LEU A 304 27.74 0.18 17.71
C LEU A 304 27.28 1.62 17.51
N GLY A 305 28.00 2.41 16.71
CA GLY A 305 27.57 3.74 16.29
C GLY A 305 26.23 3.71 15.54
N PHE A 306 26.10 2.84 14.53
CA PHE A 306 24.85 2.68 13.76
C PHE A 306 23.68 2.26 14.65
N ILE A 307 23.91 1.33 15.59
CA ILE A 307 22.90 0.91 16.58
C ILE A 307 22.48 2.10 17.45
N GLY A 308 23.44 2.88 17.95
CA GLY A 308 23.16 4.08 18.74
C GLY A 308 22.33 5.11 17.96
N GLY A 309 22.71 5.39 16.71
CA GLY A 309 21.94 6.27 15.82
C GLY A 309 20.52 5.75 15.57
N ALA A 310 20.37 4.45 15.29
CA ALA A 310 19.08 3.80 15.07
C ALA A 310 18.17 3.92 16.31
N ILE A 311 18.71 3.70 17.51
CA ILE A 311 17.99 3.87 18.78
C ILE A 311 17.51 5.31 18.94
N ALA A 312 18.35 6.30 18.59
CA ALA A 312 18.01 7.72 18.72
C ALA A 312 16.80 8.13 17.86
N VAL A 313 16.57 7.47 16.72
CA VAL A 313 15.46 7.76 15.81
C VAL A 313 14.31 6.75 15.89
N TRP A 314 14.46 5.67 16.65
CA TRP A 314 13.54 4.52 16.68
C TRP A 314 12.08 4.92 16.92
N SER A 315 11.82 5.78 17.91
CA SER A 315 10.45 6.19 18.26
C SER A 315 9.76 6.91 17.10
N THR A 316 10.48 7.80 16.41
CA THR A 316 9.98 8.58 15.28
C THR A 316 9.82 7.68 14.06
N ALA A 317 10.83 6.86 13.76
CA ALA A 317 10.81 5.91 12.66
C ALA A 317 9.65 4.93 12.80
N LYS A 318 9.48 4.30 13.97
CA LYS A 318 8.38 3.36 14.23
C LYS A 318 7.02 4.00 14.03
N MET A 319 6.79 5.18 14.62
CA MET A 319 5.53 5.90 14.46
C MET A 319 5.20 6.22 13.00
N LEU A 320 6.18 6.63 12.20
CA LEU A 320 5.97 6.90 10.78
C LEU A 320 5.81 5.63 9.93
N ILE A 321 6.56 4.57 10.24
CA ILE A 321 6.42 3.27 9.57
C ILE A 321 5.02 2.72 9.80
N ASP A 322 4.52 2.75 11.04
CA ASP A 322 3.19 2.27 11.38
C ASP A 322 2.11 3.09 10.67
N LYS A 323 2.18 4.42 10.72
CA LYS A 323 1.22 5.27 9.98
C LYS A 323 1.31 5.12 8.48
N ASN A 324 2.51 4.94 7.91
CA ASN A 324 2.66 4.74 6.47
C ASN A 324 2.08 3.39 6.04
N LYS A 325 2.25 2.37 6.88
CA LYS A 325 1.61 1.07 6.68
C LYS A 325 0.10 1.19 6.70
N GLU A 326 -0.48 2.00 7.60
CA GLU A 326 -1.92 2.31 7.62
C GLU A 326 -2.36 3.06 6.35
N ASP A 327 -1.66 4.13 5.96
CA ASP A 327 -1.97 4.91 4.75
C ASP A 327 -1.90 4.05 3.48
N MET A 328 -0.99 3.07 3.45
CA MET A 328 -0.79 2.14 2.34
C MET A 328 -1.64 0.88 2.46
N HIS A 329 -2.24 0.60 3.61
CA HIS A 329 -2.93 -0.67 3.87
C HIS A 329 -3.95 -0.97 2.77
N LEU A 330 -4.74 0.04 2.41
CA LEU A 330 -5.80 -0.07 1.42
C LEU A 330 -5.27 -0.31 0.00
N SER A 331 -4.17 0.34 -0.38
CA SER A 331 -3.52 0.15 -1.69
C SER A 331 -2.80 -1.21 -1.82
N HIS A 332 -2.58 -1.89 -0.69
CA HIS A 332 -1.85 -3.17 -0.62
C HIS A 332 -2.63 -4.26 0.13
N LEU A 333 -3.97 -4.16 0.18
CA LEU A 333 -4.88 -5.16 0.76
C LEU A 333 -4.60 -6.58 0.23
N LYS A 334 -4.30 -6.66 -1.07
CA LYS A 334 -3.86 -7.90 -1.73
C LYS A 334 -2.34 -7.96 -1.72
N LYS A 335 -1.79 -8.97 -1.04
CA LYS A 335 -0.35 -9.28 -1.15
C LYS A 335 0.02 -9.58 -2.59
N GLU A 336 1.18 -9.10 -3.00
CA GLU A 336 1.72 -9.35 -4.33
C GLU A 336 1.99 -10.86 -4.52
N GLY A 337 1.78 -11.34 -5.74
CA GLY A 337 2.15 -12.72 -6.08
C GLY A 337 3.67 -12.94 -5.96
N LYS A 338 4.09 -14.19 -5.71
CA LYS A 338 5.53 -14.56 -5.58
C LYS A 338 6.39 -14.05 -6.74
N SER A 339 5.83 -14.00 -7.95
CA SER A 339 6.51 -13.48 -9.15
C SER A 339 7.01 -12.03 -8.99
N LYS A 340 6.35 -11.20 -8.18
CA LYS A 340 6.73 -9.80 -7.96
C LYS A 340 7.92 -9.65 -7.05
N TYR A 341 7.99 -10.46 -6.00
CA TYR A 341 9.17 -10.56 -5.14
C TYR A 341 10.38 -11.05 -5.94
N VAL A 342 10.17 -12.02 -6.85
CA VAL A 342 11.22 -12.49 -7.78
C VAL A 342 11.67 -11.37 -8.71
N LEU A 343 10.75 -10.64 -9.35
CA LEU A 343 11.09 -9.50 -10.20
C LEU A 343 11.86 -8.41 -9.45
N LEU A 344 11.48 -8.09 -8.21
CA LEU A 344 12.22 -7.14 -7.38
C LEU A 344 13.64 -7.64 -7.07
N THR A 345 13.78 -8.93 -6.77
CA THR A 345 15.09 -9.55 -6.49
C THR A 345 15.97 -9.49 -7.74
N VAL A 346 15.44 -9.86 -8.90
CA VAL A 346 16.15 -9.81 -10.19
C VAL A 346 16.52 -8.37 -10.54
N ALA A 347 15.62 -7.41 -10.34
CA ALA A 347 15.89 -6.00 -10.51
C ALA A 347 17.04 -5.52 -9.61
N THR A 348 17.04 -5.93 -8.35
CA THR A 348 18.07 -5.57 -7.37
C THR A 348 19.42 -6.14 -7.75
N ILE A 349 19.51 -7.43 -8.08
CA ILE A 349 20.75 -8.08 -8.53
C ILE A 349 21.29 -7.39 -9.80
N GLY A 350 20.42 -7.13 -10.78
CA GLY A 350 20.77 -6.43 -12.00
C GLY A 350 21.31 -5.02 -11.76
N ALA A 351 20.63 -4.25 -10.90
CA ALA A 351 21.03 -2.89 -10.58
C ALA A 351 22.38 -2.87 -9.85
N VAL A 352 22.57 -3.74 -8.87
CA VAL A 352 23.81 -3.80 -8.06
C VAL A 352 24.99 -4.21 -8.93
N ILE A 353 24.90 -5.33 -9.66
CA ILE A 353 25.99 -5.81 -10.51
C ILE A 353 26.24 -4.81 -11.64
N GLY A 354 25.19 -4.36 -12.32
CA GLY A 354 25.28 -3.43 -13.45
C GLY A 354 25.92 -2.10 -13.05
N CYS A 355 25.49 -1.49 -11.95
CA CYS A 355 26.06 -0.21 -11.48
C CYS A 355 27.49 -0.37 -10.97
N ASN A 356 27.83 -1.45 -10.24
CA ASN A 356 29.21 -1.68 -9.80
C ASN A 356 30.15 -1.84 -11.02
N LEU A 357 29.76 -2.64 -12.02
CA LEU A 357 30.53 -2.79 -13.25
C LEU A 357 30.63 -1.47 -14.03
N LEU A 358 29.55 -0.69 -14.10
CA LEU A 358 29.55 0.60 -14.77
C LEU A 358 30.59 1.54 -14.13
N PHE A 359 30.60 1.61 -12.80
CA PHE A 359 31.48 2.51 -12.07
C PHE A 359 32.94 2.09 -12.19
N GLU A 360 33.20 0.79 -12.17
CA GLU A 360 34.53 0.23 -12.41
C GLU A 360 35.01 0.49 -13.85
N LEU A 361 34.17 0.25 -14.85
CA LEU A 361 34.49 0.47 -16.27
C LEU A 361 34.69 1.96 -16.63
N LEU A 362 33.95 2.86 -15.97
CA LEU A 362 34.18 4.31 -16.08
C LEU A 362 35.44 4.76 -15.33
N GLY A 363 36.01 3.90 -14.50
CA GLY A 363 37.18 4.17 -13.66
C GLY A 363 36.95 5.26 -12.63
N VAL A 364 35.69 5.47 -12.19
CA VAL A 364 35.37 6.50 -11.20
C VAL A 364 35.71 6.08 -9.77
N THR A 365 35.71 4.77 -9.50
CA THR A 365 36.10 4.16 -8.22
C THR A 365 37.54 4.52 -7.85
N ASN A 366 38.48 4.28 -8.78
CA ASN A 366 39.92 4.52 -8.58
C ASN A 366 40.32 6.00 -8.63
N LYS A 367 39.43 6.89 -9.10
CA LYS A 367 39.69 8.34 -9.18
C LYS A 367 39.24 9.10 -7.93
N SER A 368 38.57 8.45 -6.99
CA SER A 368 38.01 9.08 -5.80
C SER A 368 38.76 8.63 -4.56
N GLU A 369 39.74 9.41 -4.10
CA GLU A 369 40.52 9.11 -2.88
C GLU A 369 39.61 8.84 -1.68
N ALA A 370 38.62 9.71 -1.45
CA ALA A 370 37.64 9.54 -0.38
C ALA A 370 36.86 8.22 -0.47
N TYR A 371 36.60 7.72 -1.68
CA TYR A 371 35.93 6.42 -1.84
C TYR A 371 36.90 5.28 -1.53
N THR A 372 38.14 5.36 -2.04
CA THR A 372 39.15 4.32 -1.81
C THR A 372 39.53 4.18 -0.35
N GLU A 373 39.56 5.27 0.42
CA GLU A 373 39.79 5.24 1.87
C GLU A 373 38.66 4.51 2.61
N VAL A 374 37.40 4.86 2.30
CA VAL A 374 36.23 4.21 2.90
C VAL A 374 36.19 2.72 2.54
N ALA A 375 36.44 2.39 1.28
CA ALA A 375 36.49 1.00 0.81
C ALA A 375 37.61 0.21 1.51
N ALA A 376 38.83 0.77 1.60
CA ALA A 376 39.95 0.14 2.28
C ALA A 376 39.63 -0.13 3.76
N GLN A 377 38.99 0.82 4.43
CA GLN A 377 38.55 0.62 5.82
C GLN A 377 37.51 -0.50 5.93
N GLN A 378 36.51 -0.54 5.05
CA GLN A 378 35.47 -1.57 5.06
C GLN A 378 36.04 -2.98 4.81
N TYR A 379 36.95 -3.12 3.84
CA TYR A 379 37.54 -4.41 3.48
C TYR A 379 38.71 -4.86 4.36
N SER A 380 39.17 -4.00 5.27
CA SER A 380 40.16 -4.37 6.30
C SER A 380 39.59 -5.33 7.36
N ALA A 381 38.27 -5.43 7.47
CA ALA A 381 37.60 -6.35 8.37
C ALA A 381 37.57 -7.79 7.82
N HIS A 382 37.59 -8.75 8.74
CA HIS A 382 37.32 -10.15 8.43
C HIS A 382 35.96 -10.26 7.72
N PHE A 383 35.90 -11.12 6.69
CA PHE A 383 34.76 -11.23 5.79
C PHE A 383 33.40 -11.30 6.51
N ILE A 384 33.31 -12.15 7.53
CA ILE A 384 32.06 -12.36 8.30
C ILE A 384 31.70 -11.10 9.09
N VAL A 385 32.68 -10.42 9.70
CA VAL A 385 32.44 -9.19 10.46
C VAL A 385 31.97 -8.09 9.52
N GLY A 386 32.65 -7.92 8.38
CA GLY A 386 32.25 -6.96 7.36
C GLY A 386 30.83 -7.19 6.83
N ILE A 387 30.43 -8.44 6.56
CA ILE A 387 29.05 -8.76 6.17
C ILE A 387 28.05 -8.38 7.26
N LEU A 388 28.30 -8.76 8.52
CA LEU A 388 27.38 -8.45 9.62
C LEU A 388 27.22 -6.93 9.80
N VAL A 389 28.32 -6.19 9.71
CA VAL A 389 28.33 -4.73 9.93
C VAL A 389 27.78 -3.98 8.71
N PHE A 390 28.44 -4.10 7.56
CA PHE A 390 28.15 -3.31 6.36
C PHE A 390 27.04 -3.91 5.48
N GLY A 391 26.81 -5.22 5.60
CA GLY A 391 25.72 -5.91 4.91
C GLY A 391 24.38 -5.88 5.66
N PHE A 392 24.38 -5.87 7.00
CA PHE A 392 23.14 -5.92 7.79
C PHE A 392 22.95 -4.72 8.72
N ILE A 393 23.86 -4.49 9.68
CA ILE A 393 23.64 -3.49 10.74
C ILE A 393 23.53 -2.07 10.19
N SER A 394 24.48 -1.66 9.35
CA SER A 394 24.48 -0.33 8.70
C SER A 394 23.22 -0.12 7.84
N PRO A 395 22.88 -1.01 6.90
CA PRO A 395 21.66 -0.89 6.10
C PRO A 395 20.38 -0.76 6.91
N ILE A 396 20.21 -1.59 7.94
CA ILE A 396 19.01 -1.55 8.78
C ILE A 396 18.91 -0.21 9.53
N ALA A 397 20.02 0.25 10.10
CA ALA A 397 20.07 1.53 10.81
C ALA A 397 19.81 2.72 9.86
N GLU A 398 20.39 2.69 8.67
CA GLU A 398 20.19 3.72 7.65
C GLU A 398 18.73 3.71 7.15
N GLU A 399 18.13 2.56 6.88
CA GLU A 399 16.73 2.50 6.44
C GLU A 399 15.76 3.05 7.48
N LEU A 400 16.02 2.88 8.78
CA LEU A 400 15.23 3.51 9.83
C LEU A 400 15.23 5.04 9.71
N LEU A 401 16.39 5.64 9.41
CA LEU A 401 16.49 7.09 9.19
C LEU A 401 15.89 7.48 7.83
N PHE A 402 16.37 6.90 6.74
CA PHE A 402 16.06 7.38 5.39
C PHE A 402 14.68 6.97 4.92
N ARG A 403 14.24 5.73 5.16
CA ARG A 403 12.93 5.24 4.70
C ARG A 403 11.87 5.33 5.79
N GLY A 404 12.28 5.09 7.04
CA GLY A 404 11.42 5.24 8.20
C GLY A 404 11.07 6.71 8.48
N VAL A 405 12.06 7.59 8.55
CA VAL A 405 11.84 9.01 8.91
C VAL A 405 11.77 9.93 7.69
N ILE A 406 12.86 10.06 6.92
CA ILE A 406 12.96 11.08 5.86
C ILE A 406 11.90 10.86 4.79
N TYR A 407 11.92 9.71 4.11
CA TYR A 407 10.91 9.34 3.13
C TYR A 407 9.51 9.32 3.74
N GLY A 408 9.38 8.77 4.95
CA GLY A 408 8.10 8.66 5.65
C GLY A 408 7.44 10.01 5.96
N TYR A 409 8.23 11.07 6.14
CA TYR A 409 7.74 12.43 6.17
C TYR A 409 7.45 12.97 4.77
N LEU A 410 8.43 12.91 3.85
CA LEU A 410 8.34 13.51 2.52
C LEU A 410 7.07 13.06 1.77
N ARG A 411 6.77 11.76 1.76
CA ARG A 411 5.60 11.20 1.05
C ARG A 411 4.24 11.76 1.49
N ARG A 412 4.16 12.39 2.68
CA ARG A 412 2.91 12.92 3.24
C ARG A 412 2.58 14.34 2.81
N PHE A 413 3.52 15.04 2.17
CA PHE A 413 3.32 16.46 1.82
C PHE A 413 3.83 16.85 0.45
N MET A 414 4.39 15.92 -0.31
CA MET A 414 4.73 16.12 -1.72
C MET A 414 4.39 14.87 -2.53
N ASP A 415 4.39 15.04 -3.85
CA ASP A 415 4.23 13.96 -4.81
C ASP A 415 5.20 12.81 -4.54
N ILE A 416 4.72 11.58 -4.71
CA ILE A 416 5.47 10.34 -4.38
C ILE A 416 6.78 10.27 -5.16
N LYS A 417 6.79 10.66 -6.44
CA LYS A 417 7.99 10.60 -7.29
C LYS A 417 9.04 11.58 -6.77
N LEU A 418 8.60 12.78 -6.40
CA LEU A 418 9.48 13.78 -5.80
C LEU A 418 9.99 13.34 -4.41
N ALA A 419 9.14 12.73 -3.58
CA ALA A 419 9.53 12.20 -2.28
C ALA A 419 10.58 11.09 -2.41
N ILE A 420 10.41 10.17 -3.37
CA ILE A 420 11.40 9.14 -3.70
C ILE A 420 12.72 9.79 -4.10
N ALA A 421 12.70 10.67 -5.11
CA ALA A 421 13.91 11.30 -5.63
C ALA A 421 14.64 12.12 -4.56
N LEU A 422 13.92 12.90 -3.75
CA LEU A 422 14.54 13.74 -2.72
C LEU A 422 15.08 12.89 -1.55
N SER A 423 14.37 11.86 -1.11
CA SER A 423 14.89 10.96 -0.07
C SER A 423 16.15 10.22 -0.54
N ALA A 424 16.17 9.77 -1.80
CA ALA A 424 17.32 9.12 -2.41
C ALA A 424 18.50 10.08 -2.59
N LEU A 425 18.24 11.35 -2.92
CA LEU A 425 19.27 12.37 -3.03
C LEU A 425 19.92 12.65 -1.68
N ILE A 426 19.12 12.80 -0.62
CA ILE A 426 19.63 13.00 0.74
C ILE A 426 20.45 11.78 1.18
N PHE A 427 20.01 10.57 0.85
CA PHE A 427 20.75 9.33 1.09
C PHE A 427 22.08 9.28 0.32
N GLY A 428 22.11 9.68 -0.94
CA GLY A 428 23.36 9.78 -1.72
C GLY A 428 24.34 10.79 -1.12
N VAL A 429 23.87 12.01 -0.84
CA VAL A 429 24.71 13.09 -0.27
C VAL A 429 25.31 12.70 1.09
N TYR A 430 24.58 11.93 1.89
CA TYR A 430 25.04 11.45 3.20
C TYR A 430 26.38 10.69 3.17
N HIS A 431 26.74 10.05 2.04
CA HIS A 431 28.02 9.34 1.92
C HIS A 431 29.24 10.26 1.71
N MET A 432 29.02 11.56 1.45
CA MET A 432 30.08 12.58 1.37
C MET A 432 31.17 12.32 0.32
N ASN A 433 30.92 11.47 -0.67
CA ASN A 433 31.75 11.30 -1.86
C ASN A 433 30.86 11.01 -3.08
N TYR A 434 31.31 11.38 -4.27
CA TYR A 434 30.46 11.32 -5.47
C TYR A 434 30.22 9.89 -5.96
N VAL A 435 31.14 8.96 -5.72
CA VAL A 435 31.00 7.54 -6.11
C VAL A 435 29.84 6.91 -5.33
N GLN A 436 29.91 6.91 -4.00
CA GLN A 436 28.80 6.44 -3.17
C GLN A 436 27.57 7.33 -3.29
N GLY A 437 27.72 8.62 -3.59
CA GLY A 437 26.59 9.53 -3.75
C GLY A 437 25.72 9.22 -4.96
N VAL A 438 26.32 9.03 -6.14
CA VAL A 438 25.57 8.65 -7.36
C VAL A 438 25.02 7.24 -7.23
N TYR A 439 25.81 6.29 -6.74
CA TYR A 439 25.35 4.91 -6.52
C TYR A 439 24.21 4.86 -5.50
N GLY A 440 24.39 5.55 -4.38
CA GLY A 440 23.42 5.69 -3.30
C GLY A 440 22.12 6.33 -3.77
N PHE A 441 22.17 7.34 -4.65
CA PHE A 441 20.95 7.89 -5.26
C PHE A 441 20.18 6.84 -6.08
N LEU A 442 20.86 6.08 -6.93
CA LEU A 442 20.20 5.08 -7.80
C LEU A 442 19.56 3.94 -7.00
N ILE A 443 20.32 3.31 -6.11
CA ILE A 443 19.79 2.28 -5.20
C ILE A 443 18.78 2.91 -4.24
N GLY A 444 18.97 4.17 -3.91
CA GLY A 444 18.10 4.98 -3.09
C GLY A 444 16.67 5.04 -3.61
N CYS A 445 16.54 5.33 -4.90
CA CYS A 445 15.28 5.31 -5.62
C CYS A 445 14.67 3.91 -5.66
N LEU A 446 15.48 2.87 -5.90
CA LEU A 446 15.03 1.47 -5.92
C LEU A 446 14.44 1.01 -4.57
N MET A 447 15.09 1.36 -3.46
CA MET A 447 14.61 1.03 -2.11
C MET A 447 13.27 1.71 -1.80
N ALA A 448 13.14 3.00 -2.10
CA ALA A 448 11.89 3.73 -1.87
C ALA A 448 10.77 3.26 -2.81
N TYR A 449 11.09 2.94 -4.06
CA TYR A 449 10.16 2.30 -5.00
C TYR A 449 9.69 0.93 -4.48
N ALA A 450 10.59 0.09 -3.96
CA ALA A 450 10.24 -1.20 -3.38
C ALA A 450 9.34 -1.04 -2.14
N TYR A 451 9.60 -0.04 -1.30
CA TYR A 451 8.73 0.28 -0.18
C TYR A 451 7.32 0.63 -0.69
N GLU A 452 7.20 1.56 -1.64
CA GLU A 452 5.91 1.96 -2.20
C GLU A 452 5.18 0.82 -2.92
N TYR A 453 5.90 0.01 -3.70
CA TYR A 453 5.27 -1.06 -4.49
C TYR A 453 4.66 -2.16 -3.62
N PHE A 454 5.29 -2.47 -2.50
CA PHE A 454 4.88 -3.58 -1.64
C PHE A 454 4.13 -3.14 -0.38
N GLY A 455 4.13 -1.86 -0.02
CA GLY A 455 3.45 -1.39 1.20
C GLY A 455 4.15 -1.81 2.50
N GLU A 456 5.41 -2.23 2.41
CA GLU A 456 6.11 -2.88 3.53
C GLU A 456 7.52 -2.31 3.69
N PHE A 457 7.80 -1.67 4.83
CA PHE A 457 9.11 -1.09 5.15
C PHE A 457 10.28 -2.09 5.01
N LYS A 458 10.04 -3.35 5.40
CA LYS A 458 11.03 -4.44 5.28
C LYS A 458 11.51 -4.69 3.84
N MET A 459 10.78 -4.22 2.83
CA MET A 459 11.17 -4.39 1.43
C MET A 459 12.29 -3.42 1.05
N ALA A 460 12.29 -2.21 1.60
CA ALA A 460 13.40 -1.29 1.47
C ALA A 460 14.66 -1.86 2.16
N VAL A 461 14.49 -2.37 3.38
CA VAL A 461 15.55 -3.05 4.14
C VAL A 461 16.11 -4.25 3.37
N PHE A 462 15.23 -5.09 2.80
CA PHE A 462 15.65 -6.23 2.00
C PHE A 462 16.50 -5.81 0.80
N VAL A 463 16.06 -4.81 0.04
CA VAL A 463 16.82 -4.29 -1.12
C VAL A 463 18.16 -3.74 -0.68
N HIS A 464 18.22 -2.96 0.41
CA HIS A 464 19.47 -2.40 0.94
C HIS A 464 20.44 -3.51 1.37
N VAL A 465 20.00 -4.42 2.24
CA VAL A 465 20.80 -5.53 2.75
C VAL A 465 21.30 -6.42 1.60
N ALA A 466 20.40 -6.79 0.68
CA ALA A 466 20.79 -7.59 -0.49
C ALA A 466 21.82 -6.87 -1.36
N SER A 467 21.66 -5.56 -1.56
CA SER A 467 22.60 -4.75 -2.35
C SER A 467 23.98 -4.69 -1.70
N ASN A 468 24.05 -4.43 -0.40
CA ASN A 468 25.32 -4.31 0.30
C ASN A 468 26.01 -5.66 0.47
N VAL A 469 25.28 -6.72 0.83
CA VAL A 469 25.86 -8.08 0.92
C VAL A 469 26.39 -8.52 -0.44
N LEU A 470 25.63 -8.32 -1.52
CA LEU A 470 26.08 -8.68 -2.86
C LEU A 470 27.31 -7.87 -3.28
N ALA A 471 27.30 -6.55 -3.12
CA ALA A 471 28.43 -5.69 -3.45
C ALA A 471 29.68 -6.03 -2.62
N TYR A 472 29.51 -6.30 -1.32
CA TYR A 472 30.60 -6.70 -0.42
C TYR A 472 31.19 -8.04 -0.83
N CYS A 473 30.35 -9.05 -1.11
CA CYS A 473 30.80 -10.35 -1.60
C CYS A 473 31.57 -10.24 -2.93
N LEU A 474 31.05 -9.48 -3.89
CA LEU A 474 31.71 -9.29 -5.19
C LEU A 474 33.09 -8.64 -5.04
N SER A 475 33.19 -7.65 -4.17
CA SER A 475 34.44 -6.91 -3.93
C SER A 475 35.46 -7.72 -3.15
N TYR A 476 35.01 -8.53 -2.18
CA TYR A 476 35.89 -9.37 -1.35
C TYR A 476 36.42 -10.61 -2.08
N THR A 477 35.58 -11.25 -2.90
CA THR A 477 35.93 -12.50 -3.58
C THR A 477 36.76 -12.30 -4.85
N ALA A 478 37.03 -11.05 -5.24
CA ALA A 478 37.73 -10.70 -6.46
C ALA A 478 37.27 -11.55 -7.65
N ILE A 479 35.94 -11.75 -7.83
CA ILE A 479 35.35 -12.31 -9.05
C ILE A 479 35.46 -11.27 -10.18
N ALA A 480 36.66 -10.74 -10.37
CA ALA A 480 37.20 -10.33 -11.64
C ALA A 480 37.72 -11.60 -12.33
N VAL A 481 36.81 -12.54 -12.62
CA VAL A 481 37.10 -13.55 -13.64
C VAL A 481 37.38 -12.73 -14.90
N THR A 482 38.57 -12.89 -15.49
CA THR A 482 38.96 -12.22 -16.73
C THR A 482 37.85 -12.40 -17.76
N GLY A 483 37.15 -11.31 -18.09
CA GLY A 483 35.97 -11.30 -18.99
C GLY A 483 34.64 -10.85 -18.34
N PHE A 484 34.49 -10.95 -17.01
CA PHE A 484 33.27 -10.51 -16.31
C PHE A 484 33.15 -8.98 -16.21
N VAL A 485 34.27 -8.30 -15.98
CA VAL A 485 34.35 -6.83 -16.02
C VAL A 485 34.42 -6.37 -17.48
N SER A 486 33.28 -6.28 -18.13
CA SER A 486 33.18 -5.86 -19.53
C SER A 486 31.88 -5.11 -19.81
N TRP A 487 31.91 -4.20 -20.79
CA TRP A 487 30.73 -3.44 -21.21
C TRP A 487 29.52 -4.32 -21.58
N PRO A 488 29.66 -5.45 -22.30
CA PRO A 488 28.53 -6.33 -22.60
C PRO A 488 27.85 -6.88 -21.34
N VAL A 489 28.63 -7.34 -20.35
CA VAL A 489 28.09 -7.87 -19.09
C VAL A 489 27.39 -6.76 -18.29
N CYS A 490 28.01 -5.58 -18.20
CA CYS A 490 27.42 -4.40 -17.55
C CYS A 490 26.06 -4.04 -18.17
N VAL A 491 26.00 -3.93 -19.51
CA VAL A 491 24.75 -3.59 -20.24
C VAL A 491 23.67 -4.64 -20.00
N ILE A 492 24.02 -5.93 -20.00
CA ILE A 492 23.05 -7.01 -19.73
C ILE A 492 22.43 -6.85 -18.35
N PHE A 493 23.22 -6.66 -17.29
CA PHE A 493 22.69 -6.53 -15.93
C PHE A 493 21.86 -5.25 -15.74
N LEU A 494 22.28 -4.12 -16.33
CA LEU A 494 21.49 -2.89 -16.33
C LEU A 494 20.17 -3.08 -17.09
N ALA A 495 20.18 -3.75 -18.25
CA ALA A 495 18.98 -4.05 -19.01
C ALA A 495 18.03 -4.97 -18.21
N VAL A 496 18.55 -6.01 -17.55
CA VAL A 496 17.76 -6.88 -16.67
C VAL A 496 17.10 -6.07 -15.54
N ALA A 497 17.82 -5.12 -14.95
CA ALA A 497 17.27 -4.24 -13.92
C ALA A 497 16.12 -3.39 -14.46
N VAL A 498 16.34 -2.68 -15.57
CA VAL A 498 15.36 -1.79 -16.20
C VAL A 498 14.12 -2.55 -16.67
N VAL A 499 14.29 -3.71 -17.31
CA VAL A 499 13.18 -4.54 -17.79
C VAL A 499 12.36 -5.07 -16.62
N SER A 500 13.02 -5.59 -15.58
CA SER A 500 12.33 -6.13 -14.40
C SER A 500 11.56 -5.03 -13.65
N LEU A 501 12.14 -3.83 -13.52
CA LEU A 501 11.45 -2.67 -12.95
C LEU A 501 10.30 -2.20 -13.84
N GLY A 502 10.49 -2.14 -15.16
CA GLY A 502 9.42 -1.80 -16.10
C GLY A 502 8.23 -2.77 -16.04
N MET A 503 8.50 -4.07 -15.83
CA MET A 503 7.46 -5.09 -15.62
C MET A 503 6.70 -4.92 -14.30
N LEU A 504 7.38 -4.48 -13.23
CA LEU A 504 6.72 -4.11 -11.98
C LEU A 504 5.87 -2.84 -12.18
N HIS A 505 6.46 -1.80 -12.76
CA HIS A 505 5.85 -0.48 -12.88
C HIS A 505 4.60 -0.47 -13.78
N LYS A 506 4.55 -1.29 -14.84
CA LYS A 506 3.35 -1.46 -15.68
C LYS A 506 2.09 -1.87 -14.90
N GLN A 507 2.23 -2.41 -13.69
CA GLN A 507 1.11 -2.87 -12.89
C GLN A 507 0.66 -1.88 -11.82
N LYS A 508 1.62 -1.17 -11.22
CA LYS A 508 1.36 -0.11 -10.26
C LYS A 508 2.14 1.11 -10.72
N ASN A 509 1.43 2.08 -11.27
CA ASN A 509 1.99 3.30 -11.85
C ASN A 509 2.54 4.25 -10.76
N ILE A 510 3.55 3.80 -10.02
CA ILE A 510 4.14 4.47 -8.85
C ILE A 510 5.13 5.57 -9.27
N PHE A 511 5.66 5.47 -10.50
CA PHE A 511 6.69 6.34 -11.07
C PHE A 511 6.25 7.11 -12.30
#